data_AF-A0A851BLS1-F1
#
_entry.id   AF-A0A851BLS1-F1
#
_cell.length_a   1.000
_cell.length_b   1.000
_cell.length_c   1.000
_cell.angle_alpha   90.00
_cell.angle_beta   90.00
_cell.angle_gamma   90.00
#
_symmetry.space_group_name_H-M   'P 1'
#
loop_
_entity.id
_entity.type
_entity.pdbx_description
1 polymer ?
#
loop_
_entity_poly.entity_id
_entity_poly.type
_entity_poly.pdbx_seq_one_letter_code
_entity_poly.pdbx_strand_id
1 'polypeptide(L)'
;QLDFWLAPRGLGLPVDIRVPFPSLQAVKAHLEARGVSYSIMIEDVQALVDEEQTEMLRSSRQLPLNTDTFNYESYHSLDEV
;
A
#
# COMPACT_ATOMS: atom_id res chain seq x y z
N GLN A 1 7.02 14.47 2.33
CA GLN A 1 6.76 14.28 0.89
C GLN A 1 5.50 13.44 0.77
N LEU A 2 4.52 13.86 -0.03
CA LEU A 2 3.30 13.09 -0.26
C LEU A 2 3.52 12.11 -1.41
N ASP A 3 2.81 11.00 -1.38
CA ASP A 3 2.93 9.92 -2.35
C ASP A 3 1.55 9.62 -2.94
N PHE A 4 1.41 9.74 -4.26
CA PHE A 4 0.14 9.64 -4.97
C PHE A 4 -0.02 8.23 -5.55
N TRP A 5 -0.90 7.44 -4.94
CA TRP A 5 -1.24 6.10 -5.41
C TRP A 5 -2.20 6.15 -6.60
N LEU A 6 -3.16 7.08 -6.56
CA LEU A 6 -4.01 7.40 -7.70
C LEU A 6 -3.86 8.88 -8.03
N ALA A 7 -3.10 9.16 -9.09
CA ALA A 7 -2.86 10.51 -9.53
C ALA A 7 -4.14 11.21 -10.03
N PRO A 8 -4.19 12.56 -10.01
CA PRO A 8 -5.29 13.31 -10.61
C PRO A 8 -5.43 13.01 -12.10
N ARG A 9 -6.63 12.60 -12.53
CA ARG A 9 -6.92 12.23 -13.94
C ARG A 9 -8.00 13.08 -14.60
N GLY A 10 -8.70 13.92 -13.83
CA GLY A 10 -9.80 14.74 -14.31
C GLY A 10 -10.64 15.31 -13.17
N LEU A 11 -11.56 16.21 -13.50
CA LEU A 11 -12.47 16.82 -12.55
C LEU A 11 -13.47 15.77 -12.03
N GLY A 12 -13.73 15.78 -10.72
CA GLY A 12 -14.69 14.86 -10.08
C GLY A 12 -14.21 13.41 -9.91
N LEU A 13 -13.00 13.08 -10.37
CA LEU A 13 -12.39 11.77 -10.13
C LEU A 13 -11.65 11.77 -8.78
N PRO A 14 -11.66 10.64 -8.04
CA PRO A 14 -10.93 10.53 -6.78
C PRO A 14 -9.41 10.56 -6.99
N VAL A 15 -8.71 10.94 -5.93
CA VAL A 15 -7.25 10.98 -5.82
C VAL A 15 -6.88 10.26 -4.53
N ASP A 16 -5.98 9.29 -4.63
CA ASP A 16 -5.55 8.49 -3.48
C ASP A 16 -4.10 8.87 -3.15
N ILE A 17 -3.87 9.26 -1.89
CA ILE A 17 -2.60 9.80 -1.43
C ILE A 17 -2.20 9.09 -0.14
N ARG A 18 -1.01 8.50 -0.13
CA ARG A 18 -0.35 8.08 1.09
C ARG A 18 0.31 9.29 1.75
N VAL A 19 -0.13 9.58 2.97
CA VAL A 19 0.36 10.71 3.76
C VAL A 19 1.28 10.18 4.86
N PRO A 20 2.58 10.57 4.89
CA PRO A 20 3.44 10.22 6.01
C PRO A 20 2.90 10.79 7.32
N PHE A 21 3.02 10.00 8.39
CA PHE A 21 2.52 10.35 9.73
C PHE A 21 2.92 11.76 10.21
N PRO A 22 4.18 12.23 10.04
CA PRO A 22 4.58 13.57 10.48
C PRO A 22 3.80 14.72 9.79
N SER A 23 3.26 14.47 8.60
CA SER A 23 2.51 15.45 7.81
C SER A 23 1.00 15.30 7.88
N LEU A 24 0.49 14.28 8.58
CA LEU A 24 -0.93 13.93 8.58
C LEU A 24 -1.84 15.09 9.01
N GLN A 25 -1.51 15.74 10.12
CA GLN A 25 -2.33 16.83 10.64
C GLN A 25 -2.32 18.07 9.74
N ALA A 26 -1.16 18.39 9.15
CA ALA A 26 -1.04 19.51 8.23
C ALA A 26 -1.85 19.29 6.95
N VAL A 27 -1.88 18.06 6.43
CA VAL A 27 -2.67 17.71 5.24
C VAL A 27 -4.16 17.76 5.55
N LYS A 28 -4.62 17.17 6.66
CA LYS A 28 -6.04 17.23 7.06
C LYS A 28 -6.54 18.66 7.19
N ALA A 29 -5.80 19.50 7.92
CA ALA A 29 -6.13 20.92 8.07
C ALA A 29 -6.17 21.66 6.73
N HIS A 30 -5.27 21.33 5.80
CA HIS A 30 -5.25 21.92 4.46
C HIS A 30 -6.48 21.55 3.62
N LEU A 31 -6.90 20.28 3.68
CA LEU A 31 -8.08 19.79 2.97
C LEU A 31 -9.35 20.43 3.53
N GLU A 32 -9.48 20.48 4.86
CA GLU A 32 -10.61 21.10 5.56
C GLU A 32 -10.72 22.60 5.26
N ALA A 33 -9.61 23.33 5.33
CA ALA A 33 -9.58 24.76 5.01
C ALA A 33 -9.99 25.08 3.56
N ARG A 34 -9.86 24.13 2.64
CA ARG A 34 -10.24 24.25 1.23
C ARG A 34 -11.60 23.62 0.91
N GLY A 35 -12.30 23.07 1.91
CA GLY A 35 -13.57 22.39 1.71
C GLY A 35 -13.45 21.12 0.87
N VAL A 36 -12.28 20.49 0.82
CA VAL A 36 -12.06 19.24 0.10
C VAL A 36 -12.46 18.09 1.00
N SER A 37 -13.53 17.39 0.63
CA SER A 37 -13.96 16.17 1.33
C SER A 37 -12.93 15.06 1.15
N TYR A 38 -12.70 14.28 2.19
CA TYR A 38 -11.81 13.13 2.17
C TYR A 38 -12.36 12.00 3.05
N SER A 39 -11.88 10.78 2.81
CA SER A 39 -12.08 9.62 3.67
C SER A 39 -10.74 8.94 3.90
N ILE A 40 -10.63 8.19 4.98
CA ILE A 40 -9.44 7.39 5.30
C ILE A 40 -9.71 5.98 4.78
N MET A 41 -9.01 5.56 3.71
CA MET A 41 -9.14 4.21 3.15
C MET A 41 -8.29 3.18 3.89
N ILE A 42 -7.07 3.59 4.27
CA ILE A 42 -6.11 2.76 5.02
C ILE A 42 -5.61 3.60 6.18
N GLU A 43 -5.87 3.13 7.41
CA GLU A 43 -5.46 3.84 8.63
C GLU A 43 -3.96 3.76 8.86
N ASP A 44 -3.40 2.55 8.68
CA ASP A 44 -1.98 2.29 8.85
C ASP A 44 -1.46 1.37 7.73
N VAL A 45 -0.63 1.94 6.86
CA VAL A 45 0.02 1.20 5.78
C VAL A 45 1.06 0.24 6.33
N GLN A 46 1.70 0.56 7.46
CA GLN A 46 2.73 -0.30 8.05
C GLN A 46 2.13 -1.62 8.54
N ALA A 47 0.94 -1.58 9.15
CA ALA A 47 0.25 -2.78 9.59
C ALA A 47 -0.03 -3.78 8.44
N LEU A 48 -0.42 -3.27 7.26
CA LEU A 48 -0.64 -4.11 6.07
C LEU A 48 0.66 -4.70 5.52
N VAL A 49 1.74 -3.90 5.51
CA VAL A 49 3.06 -4.37 5.06
C VAL A 49 3.63 -5.43 6.01
N ASP A 50 3.42 -5.27 7.32
CA ASP A 50 3.87 -6.25 8.32
C ASP A 50 3.11 -7.58 8.20
N GLU A 51 1.81 -7.53 7.88
CA GLU A 51 0.99 -8.71 7.57
C GLU A 51 1.49 -9.41 6.31
N GLU A 52 1.70 -8.67 5.22
CA GLU A 52 2.23 -9.20 3.96
C GLU A 52 3.58 -9.91 4.17
N GLN A 53 4.52 -9.28 4.88
CA GLN A 53 5.82 -9.87 5.19
C GLN A 53 5.69 -11.15 6.03
N THR A 54 4.76 -11.17 6.98
CA THR A 54 4.51 -12.35 7.82
C THR A 54 4.01 -13.52 6.97
N GLU A 55 3.11 -13.27 6.02
CA GLU A 55 2.61 -14.30 5.09
C GLU A 55 3.71 -14.80 4.15
N MET A 56 4.55 -13.92 3.60
CA MET A 56 5.70 -14.31 2.79
C MET A 56 6.68 -15.22 3.56
N LEU A 57 6.94 -14.93 4.84
CA LEU A 57 7.78 -15.79 5.70
C LEU A 57 7.12 -17.14 6.00
N ARG A 58 5.79 -17.23 5.95
CA ARG A 58 5.06 -18.49 6.12
C ARG A 58 5.10 -19.34 4.85
N SER A 59 5.05 -18.71 3.68
CA SER A 59 5.08 -19.41 2.38
C SER A 59 6.49 -19.81 1.94
N SER A 60 7.54 -19.06 2.29
CA SER A 60 8.93 -19.28 1.85
C SER A 60 9.65 -20.48 2.48
N ARG A 61 8.92 -21.41 3.12
CA ARG A 61 9.50 -22.56 3.83
C ARG A 61 10.25 -23.54 2.92
N GLN A 62 10.06 -23.48 1.61
CA GLN A 62 10.74 -24.33 0.63
C GLN A 62 10.97 -23.54 -0.67
N LEU A 63 12.20 -23.58 -1.21
CA LEU A 63 12.43 -23.09 -2.57
C LEU A 63 11.64 -23.99 -3.54
N PRO A 64 10.81 -23.41 -4.43
CA PRO A 64 10.16 -24.18 -5.47
C PRO A 64 11.22 -24.78 -6.40
N LEU A 65 11.27 -26.11 -6.50
CA LEU A 65 12.26 -26.83 -7.31
C LEU A 65 11.94 -26.76 -8.81
N ASN A 66 10.66 -26.55 -9.15
CA ASN A 66 10.13 -26.42 -10.50
C ASN A 66 8.78 -25.67 -10.47
N THR A 67 8.20 -25.44 -11.65
CA THR A 67 6.90 -24.76 -11.83
C THR A 67 5.71 -25.56 -11.30
N ASP A 68 5.85 -26.89 -11.17
CA ASP A 68 4.76 -27.75 -10.69
C ASP A 68 4.55 -27.61 -9.18
N THR A 69 5.58 -27.20 -8.44
CA THR A 69 5.52 -26.98 -6.98
C THR A 69 5.53 -25.49 -6.59
N PHE A 70 5.50 -24.57 -7.56
CA PHE A 70 5.54 -23.14 -7.31
C PHE A 70 4.18 -22.64 -6.78
N ASN A 71 4.18 -21.84 -5.71
CA ASN A 71 2.96 -21.32 -5.12
C ASN A 71 2.57 -19.96 -5.75
N TYR A 72 1.74 -19.99 -6.79
CA TYR A 72 1.25 -18.78 -7.44
C TYR A 72 0.30 -17.92 -6.59
N GLU A 73 -0.12 -18.42 -5.42
CA GLU A 73 -0.99 -17.68 -4.50
C GLU A 73 -0.19 -16.84 -3.48
N SER A 74 1.14 -16.88 -3.51
CA SER A 74 2.01 -16.07 -2.64
C SER A 74 2.91 -15.09 -3.40
N TYR A 75 3.32 -14.02 -2.72
CA TYR A 75 4.41 -13.17 -3.19
C TYR A 75 5.76 -13.87 -3.01
N HIS A 76 6.67 -13.61 -3.95
CA HIS A 76 8.00 -14.18 -4.02
C HIS A 76 9.05 -13.08 -4.19
N SER A 77 10.25 -13.33 -3.68
CA SER A 77 11.42 -12.51 -3.92
C SER A 77 11.92 -12.67 -5.37
N LEU A 78 12.76 -11.73 -5.82
CA LEU A 78 13.34 -11.81 -7.17
C LEU A 78 14.26 -13.01 -7.37
N ASP A 79 14.89 -13.54 -6.31
CA ASP A 79 15.75 -14.73 -6.40
C ASP A 79 14.94 -16.03 -6.55
N GLU A 80 13.65 -16.01 -6.20
CA GLU A 80 12.74 -17.16 -6.31
C GLU A 80 12.04 -17.23 -7.68
N VAL A 81 12.18 -16.21 -8.55
CA VAL A 81 11.51 -16.09 -9.86
C VAL A 81 12.55 -16.07 -10.99
#